data_AF-A0A930PF00-F1
#
_entry.id   AF-A0A930PF00-F1
#
_cell.length_a   1.000
_cell.length_b   1.000
_cell.length_c   1.000
_cell.angle_alpha   90.00
_cell.angle_beta   90.00
_cell.angle_gamma   90.00
#
_symmetry.space_group_name_H-M   'P 1'
#
loop_
_entity.id
_entity.type
_entity.pdbx_description
1 polymer ?
#
loop_
_entity_poly.entity_id
_entity_poly.type
_entity_poly.pdbx_seq_one_letter_code
_entity_poly.pdbx_strand_id
1 'polypeptide(L)'
;MNRQQLINEIFSKKTFLCVGLDTDINKIPEHLKKEEDPIFAFNKAIIDATAPYCVAYKPNLAFYECYGLKGMVAFEKTIKYLKENHPNHFIIADAKRGDIGNTSKMYAQTFFEEYNLDSVTVAPYMGEDSVKPFLEYDGKWVILLALTSNKGSHDFQLTEDKQGER
;
A
#
# COMPACT_ATOMS: atom_id res chain seq x y z
N MET A 1 -4.95 9.96 7.38
CA MET A 1 -4.72 11.28 6.76
C MET A 1 -5.85 11.59 5.78
N ASN A 2 -6.44 12.78 5.85
CA ASN A 2 -7.53 13.21 4.96
C ASN A 2 -7.02 13.96 3.72
N ARG A 3 -7.95 14.30 2.80
CA ARG A 3 -7.60 14.92 1.50
C ARG A 3 -6.90 16.27 1.67
N GLN A 4 -7.37 17.09 2.59
CA GLN A 4 -6.79 18.41 2.82
C GLN A 4 -5.36 18.29 3.38
N GLN A 5 -5.14 17.37 4.31
CA GLN A 5 -3.81 17.11 4.87
C GLN A 5 -2.83 16.65 3.78
N LEU A 6 -3.23 15.69 2.94
CA LEU A 6 -2.38 15.21 1.85
C LEU A 6 -2.04 16.33 0.84
N ILE A 7 -3.01 17.15 0.47
CA ILE A 7 -2.80 18.30 -0.42
C ILE A 7 -1.83 19.30 0.22
N ASN A 8 -1.95 19.58 1.52
CA ASN A 8 -1.06 20.48 2.22
C ASN A 8 0.39 19.95 2.20
N GLU A 9 0.59 18.65 2.43
CA GLU A 9 1.92 18.02 2.36
C GLU A 9 2.50 18.08 0.94
N ILE A 10 1.69 17.86 -0.10
CA ILE A 10 2.10 18.02 -1.50
C ILE A 10 2.60 19.43 -1.79
N PHE A 11 1.87 20.47 -1.36
CA PHE A 11 2.29 21.85 -1.57
C PHE A 11 3.51 22.23 -0.74
N SER A 12 3.56 21.83 0.53
CA SER A 12 4.65 22.10 1.45
C SER A 12 5.98 21.50 0.93
N LYS A 13 5.94 20.22 0.53
CA LYS A 13 7.11 19.48 0.03
C LYS A 13 7.37 19.66 -1.46
N LYS A 14 6.43 20.26 -2.19
CA LYS A 14 6.47 20.48 -3.65
C LYS A 14 6.69 19.17 -4.42
N THR A 15 6.03 18.11 -4.00
CA THR A 15 6.22 16.76 -4.54
C THR A 15 4.94 15.95 -4.49
N PHE A 16 4.76 15.09 -5.49
CA PHE A 16 3.73 14.04 -5.50
C PHE A 16 4.34 12.65 -5.27
N LEU A 17 5.64 12.60 -4.96
CA LEU A 17 6.38 11.34 -4.89
C LEU A 17 5.78 10.41 -3.83
N CYS A 18 5.48 9.19 -4.27
CA CYS A 18 5.15 8.05 -3.45
C CYS A 18 6.28 7.02 -3.57
N VAL A 19 6.90 6.67 -2.45
CA VAL A 19 8.02 5.73 -2.42
C VAL A 19 7.49 4.32 -2.16
N GLY A 20 7.81 3.38 -3.06
CA GLY A 20 7.49 1.96 -2.87
C GLY A 20 8.43 1.30 -1.86
N LEU A 21 7.88 0.43 -1.00
CA LEU A 21 8.66 -0.41 -0.09
C LEU A 21 8.45 -1.88 -0.49
N ASP A 22 9.18 -2.28 -1.53
CA ASP A 22 9.04 -3.55 -2.22
C ASP A 22 10.31 -4.39 -1.95
N THR A 23 10.48 -4.80 -0.70
CA THR A 23 11.78 -5.28 -0.18
C THR A 23 12.05 -6.75 -0.51
N ASP A 24 12.86 -6.96 -1.54
CA ASP A 24 13.46 -8.25 -1.89
C ASP A 24 14.75 -8.46 -1.09
N ILE A 25 14.77 -9.48 -0.23
CA ILE A 25 15.91 -9.80 0.65
C ILE A 25 17.22 -9.98 -0.11
N ASN A 26 17.16 -10.39 -1.38
CA ASN A 26 18.34 -10.62 -2.20
C ASN A 26 19.00 -9.31 -2.65
N LYS A 27 18.22 -8.21 -2.70
CA LYS A 27 18.68 -6.88 -3.11
C LYS A 27 19.10 -6.00 -1.92
N ILE A 28 18.92 -6.48 -0.69
CA ILE A 28 19.35 -5.77 0.52
C ILE A 28 20.90 -5.69 0.53
N PRO A 29 21.50 -4.54 0.86
CA PRO A 29 22.94 -4.42 1.06
C PRO A 29 23.48 -5.39 2.13
N GLU A 30 24.65 -5.97 1.88
CA GLU A 30 25.25 -7.01 2.76
C GLU A 30 25.41 -6.59 4.23
N HIS A 31 25.62 -5.30 4.50
CA HIS A 31 25.75 -4.82 5.87
C HIS A 31 24.41 -4.86 6.63
N LEU A 32 23.27 -4.69 5.95
CA LEU A 32 21.92 -4.76 6.55
C LEU A 32 21.37 -6.18 6.64
N LYS A 33 21.88 -7.12 5.83
CA LYS A 33 21.50 -8.54 5.92
C LYS A 33 21.85 -9.19 7.25
N LYS A 34 22.76 -8.59 8.02
CA LYS A 34 23.22 -9.07 9.32
C LYS A 34 22.37 -8.59 10.49
N GLU A 35 21.45 -7.66 10.24
CA GLU A 35 20.50 -7.19 11.25
C GLU A 35 19.53 -8.30 11.65
N GLU A 36 18.95 -8.21 12.84
CA GLU A 36 17.95 -9.17 13.33
C GLU A 36 16.72 -9.21 12.41
N ASP A 37 16.34 -8.05 11.88
CA ASP A 37 15.24 -7.87 10.93
C ASP A 37 15.71 -7.08 9.70
N PRO A 38 16.35 -7.75 8.72
CA PRO A 38 16.92 -7.08 7.56
C PRO A 38 15.89 -6.32 6.72
N ILE A 39 14.65 -6.84 6.64
CA ILE A 39 13.57 -6.21 5.88
C ILE A 39 13.21 -4.88 6.53
N PHE A 40 13.00 -4.86 7.85
CA PHE A 40 12.71 -3.63 8.57
C PHE A 40 13.89 -2.65 8.52
N ALA A 41 15.12 -3.12 8.76
CA ALA A 41 16.30 -2.27 8.73
C ALA A 41 16.49 -1.58 7.37
N PHE A 42 16.26 -2.32 6.29
CA PHE A 42 16.31 -1.77 4.93
C PHE A 42 15.19 -0.77 4.67
N ASN A 43 13.94 -1.09 5.04
CA ASN A 43 12.83 -0.16 4.90
C ASN A 43 13.08 1.14 5.67
N LYS A 44 13.55 1.03 6.92
CA LYS A 44 13.88 2.18 7.77
C LYS A 44 14.92 3.07 7.11
N ALA A 45 15.99 2.49 6.56
CA ALA A 45 17.03 3.26 5.87
C ALA A 45 16.49 4.01 4.63
N ILE A 46 15.61 3.37 3.85
CA ILE A 46 14.92 4.02 2.73
C ILE A 46 14.05 5.17 3.24
N ILE A 47 13.25 4.93 4.28
CA ILE A 47 12.33 5.92 4.83
C ILE A 47 13.10 7.14 5.33
N ASP A 48 14.14 6.94 6.14
CA ASP A 48 14.94 8.02 6.71
C ASP A 48 15.58 8.89 5.60
N ALA A 49 16.05 8.25 4.53
CA ALA A 49 16.67 8.94 3.41
C ALA A 49 15.67 9.67 2.50
N THR A 50 14.41 9.19 2.42
CA THR A 50 13.44 9.66 1.42
C THR A 50 12.29 10.49 1.99
N ALA A 51 12.06 10.46 3.30
CA ALA A 51 10.95 11.16 3.95
C ALA A 51 10.87 12.68 3.66
N PRO A 52 12.00 13.42 3.53
CA PRO A 52 11.95 14.83 3.13
C PRO A 52 11.40 15.08 1.71
N TYR A 53 11.44 14.07 0.83
CA TYR A 53 11.20 14.22 -0.62
C TYR A 53 9.90 13.58 -1.11
N CYS A 54 9.19 12.86 -0.25
CA CYS A 54 7.94 12.18 -0.57
C CYS A 54 6.80 12.59 0.36
N VAL A 55 5.58 12.38 -0.13
CA VAL A 55 4.33 12.57 0.64
C VAL A 55 3.72 11.25 1.09
N ALA A 56 4.14 10.15 0.48
CA ALA A 56 3.53 8.85 0.71
C ALA A 56 4.55 7.70 0.64
N TYR A 57 4.25 6.63 1.37
CA TYR A 57 4.91 5.33 1.25
C TYR A 57 3.89 4.26 0.87
N LYS A 58 4.30 3.35 -0.01
CA LYS A 58 3.46 2.27 -0.51
C LYS A 58 4.16 0.91 -0.36
N PRO A 59 4.14 0.29 0.84
CA PRO A 59 4.58 -1.08 1.00
C PRO A 59 3.70 -2.05 0.19
N ASN A 60 4.34 -2.90 -0.60
CA ASN A 60 3.67 -3.95 -1.36
C ASN A 60 3.69 -5.27 -0.58
N LEU A 61 2.51 -5.71 -0.16
CA LEU A 61 2.35 -6.82 0.78
C LEU A 61 2.97 -8.13 0.28
N ALA A 62 3.06 -8.36 -1.03
CA ALA A 62 3.65 -9.57 -1.58
C ALA A 62 5.13 -9.77 -1.14
N PHE A 63 5.88 -8.68 -0.95
CA PHE A 63 7.28 -8.71 -0.50
C PHE A 63 7.44 -8.97 0.99
N TYR A 64 6.35 -8.99 1.74
CA TYR A 64 6.32 -9.30 3.16
C TYR A 64 5.71 -10.70 3.37
N GLU A 65 4.58 -10.97 2.74
CA GLU A 65 3.84 -12.24 2.84
C GLU A 65 4.68 -13.44 2.41
N CYS A 66 5.55 -13.30 1.41
CA CYS A 66 6.39 -14.39 0.91
C CYS A 66 7.39 -14.92 1.96
N TYR A 67 7.65 -14.15 3.03
CA TYR A 67 8.49 -14.56 4.16
C TYR A 67 7.68 -15.02 5.40
N GLY A 68 6.37 -15.22 5.24
CA GLY A 68 5.47 -15.64 6.30
C GLY A 68 5.45 -14.67 7.49
N LEU A 69 5.39 -15.22 8.71
CA LEU A 69 5.31 -14.41 9.93
C LEU A 69 6.45 -13.40 10.08
N LYS A 70 7.67 -13.76 9.67
CA LYS A 70 8.82 -12.86 9.77
C LYS A 70 8.64 -11.61 8.91
N GLY A 71 8.15 -11.77 7.69
CA GLY A 71 7.88 -10.63 6.81
C GLY A 71 6.70 -9.79 7.32
N MET A 72 5.66 -10.41 7.88
CA MET A 72 4.54 -9.65 8.47
C MET A 72 4.94 -8.87 9.72
N VAL A 73 5.83 -9.41 10.56
CA VAL A 73 6.43 -8.67 11.68
C VAL A 73 7.24 -7.48 11.17
N ALA A 74 8.02 -7.66 10.09
CA ALA A 74 8.77 -6.56 9.49
C ALA A 74 7.85 -5.48 8.88
N PHE A 75 6.72 -5.88 8.28
CA PHE A 75 5.68 -4.98 7.81
C PHE A 75 5.12 -4.15 8.97
N GLU A 76 4.67 -4.80 10.04
CA GLU A 76 4.12 -4.13 11.22
C GLU A 76 5.10 -3.12 11.83
N LYS A 77 6.37 -3.52 12.01
CA LYS A 77 7.44 -2.62 12.47
C LYS A 77 7.63 -1.43 11.54
N THR A 78 7.59 -1.65 10.22
CA THR A 78 7.70 -0.59 9.21
C THR A 78 6.54 0.41 9.32
N ILE A 79 5.31 -0.08 9.45
CA ILE A 79 4.11 0.77 9.61
C ILE A 79 4.18 1.57 10.90
N LYS A 80 4.53 0.92 12.02
CA LYS A 80 4.69 1.56 13.32
C LYS A 80 5.74 2.68 13.26
N TYR A 81 6.89 2.39 12.67
CA TYR A 81 7.96 3.36 12.50
C TYR A 81 7.52 4.60 11.71
N LEU A 82 6.85 4.40 10.58
CA LEU A 82 6.30 5.49 9.77
C LEU A 82 5.34 6.36 10.57
N LYS A 83 4.42 5.76 11.32
CA LYS A 83 3.44 6.52 12.11
C LYS A 83 4.06 7.30 13.25
N GLU A 84 5.04 6.73 13.93
CA GLU A 84 5.69 7.35 15.08
C GLU A 84 6.65 8.47 14.68
N ASN A 85 7.42 8.28 13.60
CA ASN A 85 8.51 9.18 13.22
C ASN A 85 8.14 10.11 12.06
N HIS A 86 7.15 9.72 11.24
CA HIS A 86 6.73 10.42 10.04
C HIS A 86 5.18 10.50 9.95
N PRO A 87 4.49 11.03 10.97
CA PRO A 87 3.02 11.03 11.05
C PRO A 87 2.33 11.81 9.93
N ASN A 88 3.07 12.67 9.22
CA ASN A 88 2.59 13.47 8.10
C ASN A 88 2.81 12.80 6.74
N HIS A 89 3.12 11.50 6.70
CA HIS A 89 3.23 10.73 5.46
C HIS A 89 2.03 9.81 5.28
N PHE A 90 1.46 9.81 4.08
CA PHE A 90 0.36 8.93 3.70
C PHE A 90 0.85 7.50 3.49
N ILE A 91 0.16 6.52 4.05
CA ILE A 91 0.55 5.10 3.90
C ILE A 91 -0.45 4.32 3.06
N ILE A 92 0.04 3.64 2.04
CA ILE A 92 -0.74 2.82 1.11
C ILE A 92 -0.34 1.35 1.24
N ALA A 93 -1.21 0.50 1.77
CA ALA A 93 -1.06 -0.93 1.60
C ALA A 93 -1.34 -1.32 0.14
N ASP A 94 -0.29 -1.65 -0.59
CA ASP A 94 -0.44 -2.24 -1.92
C ASP A 94 -0.69 -3.76 -1.78
N ALA A 95 -1.94 -4.10 -1.49
CA ALA A 95 -2.40 -5.46 -1.19
C ALA A 95 -3.31 -6.06 -2.27
N LYS A 96 -3.90 -5.22 -3.14
CA LYS A 96 -4.80 -5.62 -4.25
C LYS A 96 -5.88 -6.61 -3.84
N ARG A 97 -6.46 -6.43 -2.64
CA ARG A 97 -7.49 -7.36 -2.13
C ARG A 97 -8.80 -7.22 -2.89
N GLY A 98 -9.58 -8.28 -2.92
CA GLY A 98 -10.92 -8.29 -3.48
C GLY A 98 -11.52 -9.67 -3.27
N ASP A 99 -12.65 -9.72 -2.58
CA ASP A 99 -13.39 -10.96 -2.29
C ASP A 99 -14.86 -10.61 -2.00
N ILE A 100 -15.74 -11.59 -1.82
CA ILE A 100 -17.15 -11.36 -1.52
C ILE A 100 -17.37 -10.92 -0.07
N GLY A 101 -18.32 -10.00 0.11
CA GLY A 101 -19.00 -9.67 1.38
C GLY A 101 -18.15 -9.78 2.65
N ASN A 102 -18.35 -10.87 3.41
CA ASN A 102 -17.72 -11.07 4.72
C ASN A 102 -16.20 -11.20 4.65
N THR A 103 -15.64 -11.82 3.60
CA THR A 103 -14.19 -11.94 3.46
C THR A 103 -13.55 -10.58 3.21
N SER A 104 -14.17 -9.74 2.39
CA SER A 104 -13.73 -8.35 2.20
C SER A 104 -13.78 -7.53 3.50
N LYS A 105 -14.72 -7.79 4.40
CA LYS A 105 -14.72 -7.20 5.75
C LYS A 105 -13.48 -7.58 6.56
N MET A 106 -13.06 -8.85 6.52
CA MET A 106 -11.85 -9.30 7.22
C MET A 106 -10.58 -8.66 6.66
N TYR A 107 -10.53 -8.44 5.33
CA TYR A 107 -9.44 -7.66 4.75
C TYR A 107 -9.47 -6.19 5.18
N ALA A 108 -10.64 -5.54 5.17
CA ALA A 108 -10.78 -4.16 5.62
C ALA A 108 -10.35 -4.00 7.10
N GLN A 109 -10.81 -4.90 7.97
CA GLN A 109 -10.42 -4.95 9.39
C GLN A 109 -8.90 -5.10 9.54
N THR A 110 -8.27 -5.98 8.75
CA THR A 110 -6.81 -6.18 8.76
C THR A 110 -6.07 -4.87 8.48
N PHE A 111 -6.44 -4.13 7.44
CA PHE A 111 -5.67 -2.93 7.06
C PHE A 111 -6.04 -1.69 7.85
N PHE A 112 -7.31 -1.54 8.25
CA PHE A 112 -7.81 -0.30 8.86
C PHE A 112 -7.94 -0.35 10.39
N GLU A 113 -8.10 -1.53 10.99
CA GLU A 113 -8.11 -1.68 12.45
C GLU A 113 -6.77 -2.18 12.96
N GLU A 114 -6.34 -3.37 12.53
CA GLU A 114 -5.12 -4.01 13.02
C GLU A 114 -3.87 -3.17 12.70
N TYR A 115 -3.63 -2.89 11.42
CA TYR A 115 -2.48 -2.08 11.01
C TYR A 115 -2.78 -0.57 10.99
N ASN A 116 -4.05 -0.17 11.12
CA ASN A 116 -4.52 1.22 11.15
C ASN A 116 -3.95 2.10 10.01
N LEU A 117 -3.88 1.58 8.79
CA LEU A 117 -3.33 2.29 7.64
C LEU A 117 -4.24 3.42 7.15
N ASP A 118 -3.71 4.33 6.34
CA ASP A 118 -4.53 5.37 5.72
C ASP A 118 -5.32 4.83 4.53
N SER A 119 -4.74 3.87 3.81
CA SER A 119 -5.31 3.38 2.56
C SER A 119 -4.88 1.98 2.17
N VAL A 120 -5.67 1.37 1.28
CA VAL A 120 -5.39 0.06 0.69
C VAL A 120 -5.81 0.02 -0.78
N THR A 121 -5.08 -0.75 -1.58
CA THR A 121 -5.46 -1.04 -2.97
C THR A 121 -6.44 -2.22 -3.04
N VAL A 122 -7.47 -2.09 -3.87
CA VAL A 122 -8.55 -3.08 -4.00
C VAL A 122 -8.80 -3.41 -5.48
N ALA A 123 -8.97 -4.69 -5.80
CA ALA A 123 -9.30 -5.19 -7.12
C ALA A 123 -10.83 -5.32 -7.25
N PRO A 124 -11.51 -4.49 -8.07
CA PRO A 124 -12.97 -4.42 -8.10
C PRO A 124 -13.63 -5.47 -9.00
N TYR A 125 -12.88 -6.46 -9.51
CA TYR A 125 -13.34 -7.38 -10.55
C TYR A 125 -14.62 -8.15 -10.16
N MET A 126 -14.77 -8.47 -8.87
CA MET A 126 -15.92 -9.23 -8.36
C MET A 126 -17.19 -8.37 -8.16
N GLY A 127 -17.10 -7.06 -8.38
CA GLY A 127 -18.22 -6.14 -8.26
C GLY A 127 -18.17 -5.28 -7.00
N GLU A 128 -19.21 -4.45 -6.84
CA GLU A 128 -19.32 -3.46 -5.76
C GLU A 128 -19.26 -4.06 -4.35
N ASP A 129 -19.77 -5.28 -4.17
CA ASP A 129 -19.77 -6.01 -2.89
C ASP A 129 -18.35 -6.38 -2.42
N SER A 130 -17.38 -6.47 -3.33
CA SER A 130 -15.96 -6.65 -3.00
C SER A 130 -15.25 -5.37 -2.55
N VAL A 131 -15.88 -4.21 -2.77
CA VAL A 131 -15.31 -2.88 -2.46
C VAL A 131 -15.99 -2.25 -1.25
N LYS A 132 -17.32 -2.33 -1.17
CA LYS A 132 -18.16 -1.72 -0.13
C LYS A 132 -17.63 -1.87 1.30
N PRO A 133 -17.18 -3.07 1.74
CA PRO A 133 -16.65 -3.25 3.08
C PRO A 133 -15.51 -2.32 3.45
N PHE A 134 -14.65 -1.96 2.49
CA PHE A 134 -13.54 -1.03 2.73
C PHE A 134 -14.01 0.43 2.84
N LEU A 135 -15.14 0.78 2.22
CA LEU A 135 -15.72 2.13 2.23
C LEU A 135 -16.53 2.42 3.49
N GLU A 136 -16.83 1.40 4.31
CA GLU A 136 -17.49 1.57 5.62
C GLU A 136 -16.56 2.25 6.67
N TYR A 137 -15.26 2.37 6.37
CA TYR A 137 -14.27 2.97 7.26
C TYR A 137 -14.07 4.46 6.99
N ASP A 138 -14.64 5.30 7.84
CA ASP A 138 -14.50 6.76 7.76
C ASP A 138 -13.04 7.23 7.82
N GLY A 139 -12.70 8.18 6.95
CA GLY A 139 -11.36 8.78 6.90
C GLY A 139 -10.27 7.87 6.36
N LYS A 140 -10.62 6.68 5.86
CA LYS A 140 -9.73 5.76 5.13
C LYS A 140 -9.94 5.90 3.62
N TRP A 141 -8.94 5.48 2.85
CA TRP A 141 -8.97 5.57 1.39
C TRP A 141 -8.90 4.20 0.75
N VAL A 142 -9.67 4.03 -0.31
CA VAL A 142 -9.67 2.83 -1.14
C VAL A 142 -9.20 3.21 -2.54
N ILE A 143 -8.09 2.61 -2.97
CA ILE A 143 -7.50 2.86 -4.29
C ILE A 143 -7.86 1.67 -5.19
N LEU A 144 -8.86 1.86 -6.05
CA LEU A 144 -9.31 0.83 -6.96
C LEU A 144 -8.33 0.62 -8.11
N LEU A 145 -8.07 -0.64 -8.45
CA LEU A 145 -7.43 -0.99 -9.71
C LEU A 145 -8.39 -0.69 -10.86
N ALA A 146 -8.02 0.26 -11.71
CA ALA A 146 -8.75 0.60 -12.93
C ALA A 146 -7.99 0.13 -14.17
N LEU A 147 -6.76 0.64 -14.34
CA LEU A 147 -5.85 0.24 -15.41
C LEU A 147 -4.47 -0.06 -14.82
N THR A 148 -3.98 -1.28 -15.03
CA THR A 148 -2.68 -1.73 -14.53
C THR A 148 -1.60 -1.59 -15.59
N SER A 149 -0.35 -1.40 -15.17
CA SER A 149 0.77 -1.09 -16.08
C SER A 149 1.36 -2.29 -16.82
N ASN A 150 0.95 -3.51 -16.49
CA ASN A 150 1.46 -4.74 -17.09
C ASN A 150 0.80 -5.02 -18.45
N LYS A 151 1.48 -5.83 -19.27
CA LYS A 151 0.97 -6.27 -20.60
C LYS A 151 -0.42 -6.91 -20.53
N GLY A 152 -0.75 -7.61 -19.44
CA GLY A 152 -2.04 -8.26 -19.26
C GLY A 152 -3.22 -7.30 -19.07
N SER A 153 -3.00 -5.99 -18.94
CA SER A 153 -4.11 -5.01 -18.99
C SER A 153 -4.86 -5.07 -20.33
N HIS A 154 -4.17 -5.43 -21.42
CA HIS A 154 -4.77 -5.62 -22.74
C HIS A 154 -5.68 -6.84 -22.85
N ASP A 155 -5.60 -7.80 -21.91
CA ASP A 155 -6.40 -9.01 -21.96
C ASP A 155 -7.88 -8.74 -21.65
N PHE A 156 -8.15 -7.79 -20.74
CA PHE A 156 -9.50 -7.50 -20.25
C PHE A 156 -9.83 -6.03 -19.99
N GLN A 157 -8.85 -5.21 -19.54
CA GLN A 157 -9.11 -3.85 -19.04
C GLN A 157 -9.29 -2.82 -20.16
N LEU A 158 -8.84 -3.16 -21.38
CA LEU A 158 -8.93 -2.33 -22.57
C LEU A 158 -9.87 -2.92 -23.63
N THR A 159 -10.64 -3.94 -23.25
CA THR A 159 -11.62 -4.58 -24.12
C THR A 159 -12.78 -3.62 -24.36
N GLU A 160 -13.14 -3.44 -25.61
CA GLU A 160 -14.30 -2.65 -26.02
C GLU A 160 -15.59 -3.39 -25.69
N ASP A 161 -16.64 -2.65 -25.36
CA ASP A 161 -17.97 -3.23 -25.21
C ASP A 161 -18.57 -3.66 -26.57
N LYS A 162 -19.80 -4.18 -26.55
CA LYS A 162 -20.47 -4.65 -27.78
C LYS A 162 -20.73 -3.53 -28.79
N GLN A 163 -20.66 -2.27 -28.38
CA GLN A 163 -20.83 -1.09 -29.20
C GLN A 163 -19.50 -0.49 -29.67
N GLY A 164 -18.35 -1.05 -29.25
CA GLY A 164 -17.04 -0.50 -29.58
C GLY A 164 -16.65 0.69 -28.70
N GLU A 165 -17.40 0.96 -27.62
CA GLU A 165 -17.07 2.01 -26.67
C GLU A 165 -16.16 1.43 -25.57
N ARG A 166 -15.28 2.30 -25.04
CA ARG A 166 -14.36 2.01 -23.94
C ARG A 166 -14.80 2.69 -22.67
#